data_AF-A0A6J0J7H5-F1
#
_entry.id   AF-A0A6J0J7H5-F1
#
_cell.length_a   1.000
_cell.length_b   1.000
_cell.length_c   1.000
_cell.angle_alpha   90.00
_cell.angle_beta   90.00
_cell.angle_gamma   90.00
#
_symmetry.space_group_name_H-M   'P 1'
#
loop_
_entity.id
_entity.type
_entity.pdbx_description
1 polymer ?
#
loop_
_entity_poly.entity_id
_entity_poly.type
_entity_poly.pdbx_seq_one_letter_code
_entity_poly.pdbx_strand_id
1 'polypeptide(L)'
;CDRESALCRGGAGGIPRGLPPRLATLSLVRWHIEVLAEGSFRHTPTLQLLLVTAGSLGTIGDGAFAGLVFLEYLFIEDNEVGTIEPTALRGLRGLLFLSLANNRLETLPQGLFQGLETLSHLDLRGNPFRCDCRLRWLLSWLGTVPSSPETAGRCRSPSPHQGTPLAHLDPQDFQCQRAELRPFQSLPFSSLGAESFTLGGHQGVALAQPFAGACALLEWDQLAGRFRAPTIINSSSPVACHPLPLGGSLLVVVAQLRGGSWVWRRSGGPGATFVRHQSLGAGRLRRPHAVATARLGGHLYLGVADSSKGGTSTVFRWGGRGFYPHQTLRAWHRDTHLEFLELGGRPALVVCSGARRPLVYRWSGGVFTPHTDIPHVPDVYAAKHFRLRGHVFLCLTRFLGDAKVMRWEGSMFREIQQVPARGSMIFQPLTLSGHRYVLLGNDFALSRVFRLGPEGHLEPTQELLVPTPRAFVPVTIGQRHFLVASSFKGATQIYQHMTIDLEA
;
A
#
# COMPACT_ATOMS: atom_id res chain seq x y z
N CYS A 1 52.77 -18.54 -26.61
CA CYS A 1 52.37 -19.58 -25.65
C CYS A 1 53.63 -20.32 -25.25
N ASP A 2 53.90 -20.37 -23.96
CA ASP A 2 54.86 -21.32 -23.39
C ASP A 2 54.07 -22.46 -22.69
N ARG A 3 54.72 -23.24 -21.81
CA ARG A 3 54.08 -24.37 -21.11
C ARG A 3 53.08 -23.92 -20.04
N GLU A 4 53.25 -22.73 -19.48
CA GLU A 4 52.53 -22.23 -18.30
C GLU A 4 51.75 -20.94 -18.60
N SER A 5 52.02 -20.26 -19.71
CA SER A 5 51.42 -19.00 -20.12
C SER A 5 50.95 -18.99 -21.58
N ALA A 6 49.76 -18.42 -21.81
CA ALA A 6 49.22 -18.18 -23.14
C ALA A 6 48.63 -16.78 -23.23
N LEU A 7 49.04 -16.05 -24.27
CA LEU A 7 48.47 -14.76 -24.66
C LEU A 7 47.82 -14.92 -26.04
N CYS A 8 46.50 -14.82 -26.08
CA CYS A 8 45.71 -14.87 -27.31
C CYS A 8 45.22 -13.45 -27.65
N ARG A 9 45.42 -13.03 -28.91
CA ARG A 9 45.06 -11.69 -29.39
C ARG A 9 44.19 -11.77 -30.64
N GLY A 10 43.13 -10.97 -30.68
CA GLY A 10 42.37 -10.71 -31.92
C GLY A 10 41.64 -11.91 -32.47
N GLY A 11 40.79 -12.56 -31.67
CA GLY A 11 40.00 -13.73 -32.11
C GLY A 11 38.52 -13.61 -31.78
N ALA A 12 37.74 -14.54 -32.35
CA ALA A 12 36.29 -14.59 -32.24
C ALA A 12 35.81 -16.06 -32.24
N GLY A 13 34.59 -16.31 -31.76
CA GLY A 13 33.96 -17.64 -31.83
C GLY A 13 34.18 -18.54 -30.60
N GLY A 14 34.45 -17.95 -29.43
CA GLY A 14 34.56 -18.66 -28.15
C GLY A 14 35.99 -18.83 -27.63
N ILE A 15 36.21 -19.79 -26.73
CA ILE A 15 37.52 -20.06 -26.12
C ILE A 15 38.50 -20.62 -27.17
N PRO A 16 39.77 -20.17 -27.20
CA PRO A 16 40.79 -20.73 -28.07
C PRO A 16 40.92 -22.25 -27.92
N ARG A 17 40.93 -22.98 -29.04
CA ARG A 17 41.16 -24.43 -29.04
C ARG A 17 42.65 -24.74 -28.92
N GLY A 18 42.98 -25.90 -28.35
CA GLY A 18 44.37 -26.39 -28.26
C GLY A 18 45.24 -25.71 -27.20
N LEU A 19 44.62 -25.13 -26.16
CA LEU A 19 45.36 -24.61 -25.00
C LEU A 19 46.09 -25.75 -24.26
N PRO A 20 47.33 -25.53 -23.78
CA PRO A 20 48.06 -26.53 -22.99
C PRO A 20 47.29 -26.91 -21.71
N PRO A 21 47.20 -28.20 -21.34
CA PRO A 21 46.41 -28.62 -20.18
C PRO A 21 47.00 -28.20 -18.82
N ARG A 22 48.29 -27.83 -18.78
CA ARG A 22 49.02 -27.37 -17.57
C ARG A 22 49.18 -25.85 -17.51
N LEU A 23 48.32 -25.12 -18.22
CA LEU A 23 48.38 -23.67 -18.25
C LEU A 23 48.11 -23.09 -16.85
N ALA A 24 48.97 -22.20 -16.39
CA ALA A 24 48.80 -21.46 -15.14
C ALA A 24 48.22 -20.07 -15.40
N THR A 25 48.56 -19.44 -16.53
CA THR A 25 48.13 -18.09 -16.90
C THR A 25 47.56 -18.03 -18.31
N LEU A 26 46.37 -17.45 -18.46
CA LEU A 26 45.71 -17.23 -19.75
C LEU A 26 45.27 -15.78 -19.88
N SER A 27 45.69 -15.14 -20.97
CA SER A 27 45.29 -13.77 -21.31
C SER A 27 44.63 -13.72 -22.68
N LEU A 28 43.35 -13.32 -22.72
CA LEU A 28 42.57 -13.09 -23.93
C LEU A 28 42.41 -11.58 -24.12
N VAL A 29 43.06 -11.03 -25.14
CA VAL A 29 43.08 -9.58 -25.41
C VAL A 29 42.42 -9.29 -26.75
N ARG A 30 41.47 -8.35 -26.79
CA ARG A 30 40.68 -8.05 -28.00
C ARG A 30 40.02 -9.31 -28.56
N TRP A 31 39.39 -10.08 -27.67
CA TRP A 31 38.71 -11.31 -28.02
C TRP A 31 37.19 -11.13 -27.93
N HIS A 32 36.46 -11.66 -28.91
CA HIS A 32 35.00 -11.61 -28.92
C HIS A 32 34.42 -12.97 -28.51
N ILE A 33 33.71 -12.97 -27.38
CA ILE A 33 33.06 -14.14 -26.81
C ILE A 33 31.58 -13.79 -26.63
N GLU A 34 30.71 -14.43 -27.41
CA GLU A 34 29.26 -14.20 -27.26
C GLU A 34 28.74 -14.81 -25.96
N VAL A 35 29.13 -16.05 -25.66
CA VAL A 35 28.70 -16.78 -24.46
C VAL A 35 29.87 -17.57 -23.86
N LEU A 36 30.12 -17.40 -22.57
CA LEU A 36 30.89 -18.35 -21.76
C LEU A 36 29.92 -19.36 -21.14
N ALA A 37 29.85 -20.54 -21.74
CA ALA A 37 29.02 -21.64 -21.25
C ALA A 37 29.66 -22.36 -20.06
N GLU A 38 28.88 -23.18 -19.36
CA GLU A 38 29.34 -23.94 -18.19
C GLU A 38 30.65 -24.72 -18.49
N GLY A 39 31.66 -24.47 -17.67
CA GLY A 39 32.95 -25.15 -17.77
C GLY A 39 33.70 -24.88 -19.07
N SER A 40 33.62 -23.66 -19.60
CA SER A 40 34.34 -23.22 -20.79
C SER A 40 35.87 -23.44 -20.71
N PHE A 41 36.42 -23.59 -19.51
CA PHE A 41 37.85 -23.79 -19.25
C PHE A 41 38.21 -25.18 -18.68
N ARG A 42 37.32 -26.19 -18.82
CA ARG A 42 37.53 -27.56 -18.28
C ARG A 42 38.83 -28.23 -18.75
N HIS A 43 39.37 -27.83 -19.91
CA HIS A 43 40.61 -28.39 -20.46
C HIS A 43 41.89 -27.78 -19.86
N THR A 44 41.77 -26.73 -19.04
CA THR A 44 42.88 -26.03 -18.39
C THR A 44 42.63 -25.91 -16.87
N PRO A 45 42.51 -27.03 -16.14
CA PRO A 45 42.07 -27.03 -14.73
C PRO A 45 43.10 -26.43 -13.77
N THR A 46 44.35 -26.27 -14.19
CA THR A 46 45.46 -25.73 -13.37
C THR A 46 45.59 -24.21 -13.43
N LEU A 47 44.66 -23.50 -14.09
CA LEU A 47 44.72 -22.05 -14.21
C LEU A 47 44.68 -21.39 -12.82
N GLN A 48 45.62 -20.47 -12.62
CA GLN A 48 45.74 -19.59 -11.45
C GLN A 48 45.34 -18.16 -11.79
N LEU A 49 45.63 -17.70 -13.01
CA LEU A 49 45.29 -16.37 -13.50
C LEU A 49 44.58 -16.43 -14.86
N LEU A 50 43.41 -15.79 -14.94
CA LEU A 50 42.67 -15.58 -16.18
C LEU A 50 42.40 -14.08 -16.39
N LEU A 51 42.90 -13.54 -17.49
CA LEU A 51 42.66 -12.18 -17.94
C LEU A 51 41.86 -12.18 -19.24
N VAL A 52 40.74 -11.47 -19.27
CA VAL A 52 39.92 -11.21 -20.46
C VAL A 52 39.73 -9.70 -20.58
N THR A 53 40.32 -9.08 -21.60
CA THR A 53 40.33 -7.62 -21.70
C THR A 53 40.24 -7.05 -23.12
N ALA A 54 39.76 -5.81 -23.20
CA ALA A 54 39.64 -5.01 -24.43
C ALA A 54 38.84 -5.71 -25.53
N GLY A 55 37.88 -6.56 -25.16
CA GLY A 55 37.06 -7.37 -26.05
C GLY A 55 35.57 -7.08 -25.90
N SER A 56 34.74 -8.06 -26.27
CA SER A 56 33.30 -8.04 -26.02
C SER A 56 32.88 -9.41 -25.53
N LEU A 57 32.18 -9.42 -24.40
CA LEU A 57 31.80 -10.63 -23.67
C LEU A 57 30.29 -10.60 -23.45
N GLY A 58 29.51 -11.25 -24.32
CA GLY A 58 28.04 -11.13 -24.28
C GLY A 58 27.43 -11.64 -22.97
N THR A 59 27.49 -12.95 -22.74
CA THR A 59 26.90 -13.61 -21.57
C THR A 59 27.93 -14.45 -20.83
N ILE A 60 28.02 -14.30 -19.52
CA ILE A 60 28.71 -15.23 -18.62
C ILE A 60 27.68 -16.16 -18.02
N GLY A 61 27.57 -17.37 -18.56
CA GLY A 61 26.57 -18.35 -18.15
C GLY A 61 26.87 -18.96 -16.78
N ASP A 62 25.88 -19.64 -16.22
CA ASP A 62 26.02 -20.36 -14.96
C ASP A 62 27.19 -21.35 -15.01
N GLY A 63 28.02 -21.35 -13.96
CA GLY A 63 29.20 -22.20 -13.86
C GLY A 63 30.21 -22.03 -15.00
N ALA A 64 30.28 -20.87 -15.66
CA ALA A 64 31.21 -20.59 -16.75
C ALA A 64 32.67 -21.01 -16.45
N PHE A 65 33.09 -20.84 -15.19
CA PHE A 65 34.43 -21.16 -14.69
C PHE A 65 34.50 -22.47 -13.89
N ALA A 66 33.46 -23.31 -13.97
CA ALA A 66 33.42 -24.58 -13.27
C ALA A 66 34.62 -25.47 -13.63
N GLY A 67 35.28 -26.02 -12.60
CA GLY A 67 36.49 -26.84 -12.72
C GLY A 67 37.80 -26.09 -12.50
N LEU A 68 37.78 -24.75 -12.44
CA LEU A 68 38.95 -23.93 -12.13
C LEU A 68 39.18 -23.77 -10.61
N VAL A 69 39.42 -24.88 -9.92
CA VAL A 69 39.53 -24.92 -8.45
C VAL A 69 40.78 -24.21 -7.90
N PHE A 70 41.80 -23.99 -8.73
CA PHE A 70 43.05 -23.32 -8.38
C PHE A 70 43.12 -21.86 -8.84
N LEU A 71 42.02 -21.31 -9.39
CA LEU A 71 42.02 -19.95 -9.90
C LEU A 71 42.01 -18.96 -8.74
N GLU A 72 43.05 -18.12 -8.70
CA GLU A 72 43.25 -17.10 -7.67
C GLU A 72 42.95 -15.70 -8.20
N TYR A 73 43.21 -15.44 -9.48
CA TYR A 73 43.07 -14.13 -10.10
C TYR A 73 42.18 -14.19 -11.34
N LEU A 74 41.05 -13.50 -11.30
CA LEU A 74 40.13 -13.36 -12.43
C LEU A 74 39.96 -11.88 -12.77
N PHE A 75 40.47 -11.49 -13.93
CA PHE A 75 40.36 -10.13 -14.47
C PHE A 75 39.48 -10.16 -15.72
N ILE A 76 38.30 -9.58 -15.64
CA ILE A 76 37.43 -9.33 -16.78
C ILE A 76 37.29 -7.81 -16.84
N GLU A 77 38.14 -7.15 -17.62
CA GLU A 77 38.29 -5.70 -17.59
C GLU A 77 38.15 -5.09 -18.98
N ASP A 78 37.53 -3.92 -19.08
CA ASP A 78 37.40 -3.19 -20.36
C ASP A 78 36.71 -4.03 -21.46
N ASN A 79 35.63 -4.73 -21.10
CA ASN A 79 34.77 -5.42 -22.06
C ASN A 79 33.37 -4.78 -22.09
N GLU A 80 32.52 -5.24 -23.01
CA GLU A 80 31.10 -4.92 -23.00
C GLU A 80 30.34 -6.15 -22.48
N VAL A 81 30.20 -6.27 -21.16
CA VAL A 81 29.51 -7.43 -20.56
C VAL A 81 28.01 -7.22 -20.61
N GLY A 82 27.31 -8.07 -21.35
CA GLY A 82 25.86 -7.98 -21.50
C GLY A 82 25.12 -8.54 -20.28
N THR A 83 25.33 -9.80 -19.94
CA THR A 83 24.65 -10.47 -18.82
C THR A 83 25.60 -11.39 -18.07
N ILE A 84 25.49 -11.38 -16.75
CA ILE A 84 26.16 -12.33 -15.86
C ILE A 84 25.07 -13.11 -15.16
N GLU A 85 25.11 -14.44 -15.24
CA GLU A 85 24.13 -15.30 -14.57
C GLU A 85 24.41 -15.43 -13.07
N PRO A 86 23.40 -15.65 -12.21
CA PRO A 86 23.55 -15.67 -10.75
C PRO A 86 24.60 -16.64 -10.22
N THR A 87 24.87 -17.75 -10.91
CA THR A 87 25.87 -18.75 -10.48
C THR A 87 27.08 -18.82 -11.41
N ALA A 88 27.34 -17.77 -12.18
CA ALA A 88 28.47 -17.70 -13.12
C ALA A 88 29.83 -18.01 -12.49
N LEU A 89 30.07 -17.53 -11.26
CA LEU A 89 31.34 -17.70 -10.52
C LEU A 89 31.34 -18.93 -9.59
N ARG A 90 30.33 -19.80 -9.68
CA ARG A 90 30.19 -20.96 -8.81
C ARG A 90 31.40 -21.89 -8.94
N GLY A 91 31.96 -22.26 -7.79
CA GLY A 91 33.06 -23.24 -7.69
C GLY A 91 34.46 -22.63 -7.62
N LEU A 92 34.59 -21.30 -7.77
CA LEU A 92 35.85 -20.56 -7.62
C LEU A 92 36.22 -20.34 -6.14
N ARG A 93 36.40 -21.44 -5.39
CA ARG A 93 36.62 -21.41 -3.94
C ARG A 93 37.97 -20.82 -3.51
N GLY A 94 38.96 -20.80 -4.40
CA GLY A 94 40.30 -20.25 -4.17
C GLY A 94 40.50 -18.85 -4.73
N LEU A 95 39.45 -18.19 -5.22
CA LEU A 95 39.57 -16.87 -5.84
C LEU A 95 39.95 -15.81 -4.80
N LEU A 96 41.06 -15.10 -5.02
CA LEU A 96 41.58 -14.05 -4.16
C LEU A 96 41.24 -12.66 -4.72
N PHE A 97 41.34 -12.50 -6.04
CA PHE A 97 41.14 -11.23 -6.73
C PHE A 97 40.14 -11.38 -7.87
N LEU A 98 39.08 -10.57 -7.84
CA LEU A 98 38.11 -10.44 -8.92
C LEU A 98 38.08 -9.00 -9.41
N SER A 99 38.29 -8.79 -10.70
CA SER A 99 38.01 -7.52 -11.34
C SER A 99 36.92 -7.69 -12.40
N LEU A 100 35.89 -6.86 -12.28
CA LEU A 100 34.84 -6.63 -13.27
C LEU A 100 34.87 -5.15 -13.73
N ALA A 101 36.02 -4.49 -13.64
CA ALA A 101 36.16 -3.08 -13.95
C ALA A 101 35.80 -2.75 -15.42
N ASN A 102 35.20 -1.58 -15.63
CA ASN A 102 34.92 -1.01 -16.95
C ASN A 102 34.08 -1.93 -17.88
N ASN A 103 33.09 -2.66 -17.36
CA ASN A 103 32.28 -3.60 -18.13
C ASN A 103 30.87 -3.08 -18.51
N ARG A 104 30.56 -1.82 -18.20
CA ARG A 104 29.23 -1.19 -18.38
C ARG A 104 28.10 -1.87 -17.61
N LEU A 105 28.40 -2.52 -16.48
CA LEU A 105 27.41 -3.18 -15.64
C LEU A 105 26.53 -2.15 -14.91
N GLU A 106 25.22 -2.21 -15.12
CA GLU A 106 24.26 -1.41 -14.36
C GLU A 106 23.88 -2.07 -13.02
N THR A 107 24.01 -3.38 -12.91
CA THR A 107 23.75 -4.16 -11.69
C THR A 107 24.55 -5.47 -11.71
N LEU A 108 24.53 -6.20 -10.60
CA LEU A 108 25.04 -7.57 -10.50
C LEU A 108 23.93 -8.49 -9.94
N PRO A 109 23.78 -9.72 -10.45
CA PRO A 109 22.76 -10.64 -9.98
C PRO A 109 23.01 -11.05 -8.54
N GLN A 110 21.94 -11.14 -7.75
CA GLN A 110 22.02 -11.60 -6.36
C GLN A 110 22.60 -13.02 -6.31
N GLY A 111 23.55 -13.23 -5.39
CA GLY A 111 24.20 -14.53 -5.21
C GLY A 111 25.45 -14.75 -6.08
N LEU A 112 25.84 -13.80 -6.94
CA LEU A 112 27.03 -13.93 -7.79
C LEU A 112 28.31 -14.30 -7.01
N PHE A 113 28.47 -13.77 -5.80
CA PHE A 113 29.64 -14.00 -4.94
C PHE A 113 29.45 -15.14 -3.94
N GLN A 114 28.36 -15.91 -4.05
CA GLN A 114 28.09 -17.02 -3.15
C GLN A 114 29.14 -18.13 -3.32
N GLY A 115 29.82 -18.48 -2.23
CA GLY A 115 30.86 -19.53 -2.21
C GLY A 115 32.25 -19.06 -2.62
N LEU A 116 32.47 -17.75 -2.80
CA LEU A 116 33.80 -17.15 -2.98
C LEU A 116 34.45 -16.86 -1.61
N GLU A 117 34.76 -17.92 -0.88
CA GLU A 117 35.17 -17.85 0.55
C GLU A 117 36.50 -17.13 0.78
N THR A 118 37.39 -17.14 -0.21
CA THR A 118 38.74 -16.54 -0.11
C THR A 118 38.86 -15.15 -0.73
N LEU A 119 37.77 -14.61 -1.30
CA LEU A 119 37.83 -13.37 -2.06
C LEU A 119 38.15 -12.18 -1.14
N SER A 120 39.31 -11.57 -1.34
CA SER A 120 39.79 -10.44 -0.53
C SER A 120 39.79 -9.11 -1.29
N HIS A 121 39.82 -9.16 -2.62
CA HIS A 121 39.86 -7.98 -3.47
C HIS A 121 38.81 -8.03 -4.58
N LEU A 122 38.01 -6.98 -4.64
CA LEU A 122 37.01 -6.77 -5.67
C LEU A 122 37.20 -5.39 -6.31
N ASP A 123 37.30 -5.38 -7.65
CA ASP A 123 37.30 -4.15 -8.45
C ASP A 123 36.08 -4.10 -9.38
N LEU A 124 35.21 -3.12 -9.14
CA LEU A 124 33.99 -2.82 -9.89
C LEU A 124 34.03 -1.40 -10.49
N ARG A 125 35.18 -0.72 -10.49
CA ARG A 125 35.28 0.67 -10.96
C ARG A 125 34.84 0.81 -12.42
N GLY A 126 34.37 2.01 -12.77
CA GLY A 126 33.97 2.33 -14.14
C GLY A 126 32.70 1.64 -14.65
N ASN A 127 31.93 0.99 -13.78
CA ASN A 127 30.60 0.48 -14.09
C ASN A 127 29.50 1.51 -13.74
N PRO A 128 28.49 1.70 -14.60
CA PRO A 128 27.40 2.66 -14.42
C PRO A 128 26.30 2.13 -13.49
N PHE A 129 26.63 1.77 -12.25
CA PHE A 129 25.68 1.12 -11.34
C PHE A 129 24.42 1.95 -11.09
N ARG A 130 23.27 1.29 -11.17
CA ARG A 130 21.99 1.79 -10.71
C ARG A 130 21.79 1.35 -9.26
N CYS A 131 22.00 2.26 -8.35
CA CYS A 131 21.84 2.07 -6.91
C CYS A 131 20.36 2.12 -6.54
N ASP A 132 19.67 1.02 -6.85
CA ASP A 132 18.31 0.72 -6.41
C ASP A 132 18.29 -0.58 -5.58
N CYS A 133 17.11 -1.10 -5.29
CA CYS A 133 16.95 -2.28 -4.46
C CYS A 133 17.61 -3.55 -5.00
N ARG A 134 17.77 -3.68 -6.32
CA ARG A 134 18.44 -4.84 -6.92
C ARG A 134 19.94 -4.88 -6.60
N LEU A 135 20.53 -3.73 -6.23
CA LEU A 135 21.94 -3.62 -5.84
C LEU A 135 22.15 -3.69 -4.32
N ARG A 136 21.08 -3.72 -3.52
CA ARG A 136 21.17 -3.68 -2.05
C ARG A 136 21.99 -4.84 -1.49
N TRP A 137 21.87 -6.03 -2.06
CA TRP A 137 22.64 -7.22 -1.64
C TRP A 137 24.15 -6.98 -1.79
N LEU A 138 24.58 -6.28 -2.85
CA LEU A 138 25.98 -5.97 -3.10
C LEU A 138 26.51 -4.99 -2.05
N LEU A 139 25.72 -3.98 -1.70
CA LEU A 139 26.06 -3.04 -0.62
C LEU A 139 26.25 -3.78 0.71
N SER A 140 25.35 -4.73 1.02
CA SER A 140 25.48 -5.58 2.22
C SER A 140 26.74 -6.45 2.16
N TRP A 141 27.04 -7.04 1.00
CA TRP A 141 28.24 -7.88 0.83
C TRP A 141 29.53 -7.07 0.95
N LEU A 142 29.60 -5.87 0.37
CA LEU A 142 30.76 -4.97 0.48
C LEU A 142 31.07 -4.60 1.94
N GLY A 143 30.07 -4.54 2.81
CA GLY A 143 30.28 -4.35 4.25
C GLY A 143 30.94 -5.54 4.97
N THR A 144 31.01 -6.71 4.33
CA THR A 144 31.62 -7.93 4.91
C THR A 144 33.08 -8.14 4.53
N VAL A 145 33.56 -7.46 3.48
CA VAL A 145 34.92 -7.59 2.97
C VAL A 145 35.69 -6.26 3.05
N PRO A 146 37.01 -6.27 3.30
CA PRO A 146 37.84 -5.06 3.24
C PRO A 146 37.98 -4.59 1.78
N SER A 147 37.02 -3.81 1.28
CA SER A 147 37.05 -3.21 -0.06
C SER A 147 37.46 -1.73 0.01
N SER A 148 38.35 -1.30 -0.90
CA SER A 148 38.68 0.12 -1.04
C SER A 148 37.50 0.86 -1.70
N PRO A 149 37.09 2.05 -1.21
CA PRO A 149 36.05 2.86 -1.86
C PRO A 149 36.35 3.18 -3.33
N GLU A 150 37.63 3.18 -3.71
CA GLU A 150 38.06 3.44 -5.09
C GLU A 150 37.77 2.26 -6.03
N THR A 151 37.90 1.03 -5.54
CA THR A 151 37.67 -0.18 -6.33
C THR A 151 36.21 -0.64 -6.27
N ALA A 152 35.45 -0.30 -5.22
CA ALA A 152 34.05 -0.69 -5.09
C ALA A 152 33.12 -0.08 -6.16
N GLY A 153 33.55 0.98 -6.85
CA GLY A 153 32.75 1.69 -7.85
C GLY A 153 31.80 2.75 -7.25
N ARG A 154 31.03 3.41 -8.12
CA ARG A 154 30.16 4.53 -7.77
C ARG A 154 28.79 4.39 -8.43
N CYS A 155 27.78 4.94 -7.81
CA CYS A 155 26.46 5.03 -8.40
C CYS A 155 26.44 5.99 -9.59
N ARG A 156 25.81 5.57 -10.69
CA ARG A 156 25.46 6.44 -11.81
C ARG A 156 24.03 6.97 -11.72
N SER A 157 23.14 6.22 -11.09
CA SER A 157 21.72 6.55 -10.88
C SER A 157 21.19 5.83 -9.63
N PRO A 158 20.03 6.22 -9.06
CA PRO A 158 19.23 7.41 -9.37
C PRO A 158 19.91 8.70 -8.87
N SER A 159 19.36 9.87 -9.25
CA SER A 159 19.93 11.19 -8.95
C SER A 159 20.31 11.43 -7.47
N PRO A 160 19.56 10.96 -6.45
CA PRO A 160 19.94 11.13 -5.05
C PRO A 160 21.27 10.45 -4.66
N HIS A 161 21.68 9.42 -5.39
CA HIS A 161 22.90 8.66 -5.11
C HIS A 161 23.99 8.87 -6.16
N GLN A 162 23.74 9.65 -7.21
CA GLN A 162 24.65 9.81 -8.33
C GLN A 162 26.02 10.35 -7.86
N GLY A 163 27.10 9.62 -8.19
CA GLY A 163 28.47 9.95 -7.83
C GLY A 163 28.94 9.37 -6.48
N THR A 164 28.03 8.90 -5.63
CA THR A 164 28.34 8.32 -4.32
C THR A 164 29.06 6.97 -4.49
N PRO A 165 30.20 6.73 -3.81
CA PRO A 165 30.84 5.41 -3.76
C PRO A 165 29.91 4.35 -3.18
N LEU A 166 29.91 3.14 -3.75
CA LEU A 166 29.08 2.04 -3.26
C LEU A 166 29.39 1.70 -1.79
N ALA A 167 30.68 1.76 -1.40
CA ALA A 167 31.13 1.51 -0.03
C ALA A 167 30.62 2.53 1.01
N HIS A 168 30.07 3.67 0.60
CA HIS A 168 29.54 4.70 1.51
C HIS A 168 28.02 4.67 1.67
N LEU A 169 27.33 3.80 0.94
CA LEU A 169 25.88 3.67 1.05
C LEU A 169 25.52 2.67 2.14
N ASP A 170 24.56 3.03 2.99
CA ASP A 170 23.98 2.09 3.94
C ASP A 170 22.87 1.28 3.25
N PRO A 171 22.95 -0.06 3.21
CA PRO A 171 21.87 -0.91 2.71
C PRO A 171 20.53 -0.68 3.40
N GLN A 172 20.50 -0.13 4.63
CA GLN A 172 19.28 0.16 5.37
C GLN A 172 18.52 1.40 4.86
N ASP A 173 19.19 2.29 4.13
CA ASP A 173 18.56 3.48 3.54
C ASP A 173 17.62 3.14 2.36
N PHE A 174 17.72 1.92 1.83
CA PHE A 174 16.94 1.44 0.69
C PHE A 174 15.61 0.81 1.15
N GLN A 175 14.49 1.48 0.87
CA GLN A 175 13.15 0.95 1.13
C GLN A 175 12.73 -0.04 0.03
N CYS A 176 13.13 -1.30 0.18
CA CYS A 176 12.92 -2.34 -0.85
C CYS A 176 11.65 -3.16 -0.72
N GLN A 177 10.78 -2.80 0.22
CA GLN A 177 9.45 -3.35 0.31
C GLN A 177 8.44 -2.25 0.05
N ARG A 178 7.56 -2.47 -0.94
CA ARG A 178 6.47 -1.55 -1.25
C ARG A 178 5.13 -2.21 -1.03
N ALA A 179 4.31 -1.59 -0.19
CA ALA A 179 2.91 -1.94 -0.06
C ALA A 179 2.09 -1.36 -1.22
N GLU A 180 1.29 -2.18 -1.88
CA GLU A 180 0.41 -1.80 -2.99
C GLU A 180 -0.99 -2.43 -2.84
N LEU A 181 -2.02 -1.72 -3.29
CA LEU A 181 -3.38 -2.23 -3.45
C LEU A 181 -3.57 -2.75 -4.88
N ARG A 182 -3.63 -4.05 -5.07
CA ARG A 182 -3.86 -4.66 -6.39
C ARG A 182 -5.33 -5.03 -6.59
N PRO A 183 -5.91 -4.83 -7.79
CA PRO A 183 -7.27 -5.31 -8.07
C PRO A 183 -7.40 -6.80 -7.75
N PHE A 184 -8.44 -7.15 -6.99
CA PHE A 184 -8.69 -8.52 -6.56
C PHE A 184 -10.03 -9.05 -7.10
N GLN A 185 -11.09 -8.28 -6.95
CA GLN A 185 -12.43 -8.69 -7.39
C GLN A 185 -13.25 -7.47 -7.81
N SER A 186 -13.97 -7.58 -8.93
CA SER A 186 -14.97 -6.61 -9.36
C SER A 186 -16.36 -7.18 -9.09
N LEU A 187 -17.16 -6.48 -8.29
CA LEU A 187 -18.53 -6.89 -7.98
C LEU A 187 -19.48 -6.26 -9.00
N PRO A 188 -20.39 -7.03 -9.63
CA PRO A 188 -21.18 -6.60 -10.79
C PRO A 188 -22.37 -5.68 -10.41
N PHE A 189 -22.19 -4.82 -9.42
CA PHE A 189 -23.20 -3.90 -8.94
C PHE A 189 -22.58 -2.61 -8.37
N SER A 190 -23.36 -1.54 -8.44
CA SER A 190 -23.07 -0.26 -7.78
C SER A 190 -23.39 -0.31 -6.29
N SER A 191 -22.68 0.47 -5.49
CA SER A 191 -22.97 0.68 -4.07
C SER A 191 -22.65 2.11 -3.64
N LEU A 192 -23.35 2.60 -2.62
CA LEU A 192 -23.19 3.95 -2.06
C LEU A 192 -22.41 3.89 -0.74
N GLY A 193 -23.11 3.70 0.38
CA GLY A 193 -22.49 3.50 1.68
C GLY A 193 -21.91 2.09 1.83
N ALA A 194 -20.74 1.99 2.48
CA ALA A 194 -20.11 0.73 2.83
C ALA A 194 -19.53 0.83 4.24
N GLU A 195 -19.76 -0.19 5.06
CA GLU A 195 -19.26 -0.23 6.45
C GLU A 195 -18.86 -1.66 6.82
N SER A 196 -17.72 -1.83 7.49
CA SER A 196 -17.27 -3.16 7.92
C SER A 196 -17.95 -3.59 9.23
N PHE A 197 -18.02 -4.89 9.44
CA PHE A 197 -18.44 -5.47 10.70
C PHE A 197 -17.63 -6.72 11.02
N THR A 198 -17.58 -7.05 12.32
CA THR A 198 -17.04 -8.32 12.81
C THR A 198 -18.05 -8.90 13.79
N LEU A 199 -18.50 -10.14 13.54
CA LEU A 199 -19.38 -10.87 14.44
C LEU A 199 -18.90 -12.32 14.56
N GLY A 200 -18.61 -12.76 15.78
CA GLY A 200 -18.19 -14.14 16.04
C GLY A 200 -16.94 -14.55 15.26
N GLY A 201 -15.99 -13.63 15.05
CA GLY A 201 -14.78 -13.88 14.25
C GLY A 201 -14.96 -13.74 12.73
N HIS A 202 -16.20 -13.64 12.24
CA HIS A 202 -16.48 -13.41 10.82
C HIS A 202 -16.47 -11.92 10.50
N GLN A 203 -15.60 -11.51 9.58
CA GLN A 203 -15.58 -10.14 9.04
C GLN A 203 -16.40 -10.05 7.75
N GLY A 204 -17.05 -8.91 7.56
CA GLY A 204 -17.81 -8.62 6.35
C GLY A 204 -18.00 -7.13 6.14
N VAL A 205 -18.67 -6.78 5.04
CA VAL A 205 -19.01 -5.40 4.67
C VAL A 205 -20.49 -5.29 4.34
N ALA A 206 -21.19 -4.37 4.99
CA ALA A 206 -22.55 -4.00 4.61
C ALA A 206 -22.50 -2.94 3.51
N LEU A 207 -23.19 -3.17 2.40
CA LEU A 207 -23.20 -2.32 1.21
C LEU A 207 -24.62 -1.83 0.94
N ALA A 208 -24.80 -0.50 0.87
CA ALA A 208 -26.05 0.11 0.43
C ALA A 208 -26.11 0.16 -1.09
N GLN A 209 -27.18 -0.38 -1.68
CA GLN A 209 -27.43 -0.38 -3.13
C GLN A 209 -28.72 0.40 -3.43
N PRO A 210 -28.63 1.74 -3.61
CA PRO A 210 -29.81 2.59 -3.79
C PRO A 210 -30.71 2.16 -4.96
N PHE A 211 -30.10 1.79 -6.09
CA PHE A 211 -30.80 1.44 -7.33
C PHE A 211 -31.39 0.03 -7.30
N ALA A 212 -30.72 -0.91 -6.63
CA ALA A 212 -31.24 -2.27 -6.44
C ALA A 212 -32.27 -2.36 -5.30
N GLY A 213 -32.38 -1.33 -4.45
CA GLY A 213 -33.26 -1.37 -3.28
C GLY A 213 -32.80 -2.39 -2.25
N ALA A 214 -31.50 -2.50 -2.02
CA ALA A 214 -30.95 -3.58 -1.20
C ALA A 214 -29.81 -3.10 -0.28
N CYS A 215 -29.74 -3.66 0.92
CA CYS A 215 -28.50 -3.73 1.69
C CYS A 215 -27.91 -5.12 1.50
N ALA A 216 -26.79 -5.23 0.77
CA ALA A 216 -26.08 -6.48 0.56
C ALA A 216 -25.01 -6.65 1.65
N LEU A 217 -24.97 -7.81 2.31
CA LEU A 217 -23.91 -8.15 3.25
C LEU A 217 -22.87 -9.01 2.54
N LEU A 218 -21.73 -8.40 2.28
CA LEU A 218 -20.57 -9.04 1.70
C LEU A 218 -19.83 -9.86 2.78
N GLU A 219 -19.73 -11.17 2.56
CA GLU A 219 -19.08 -12.12 3.45
C GLU A 219 -18.03 -12.92 2.66
N TRP A 220 -16.98 -13.38 3.35
CA TRP A 220 -15.91 -14.15 2.72
C TRP A 220 -16.30 -15.62 2.55
N ASP A 221 -16.22 -16.12 1.32
CA ASP A 221 -16.37 -17.55 1.02
C ASP A 221 -15.00 -18.23 1.08
N GLN A 222 -14.80 -19.04 2.11
CA GLN A 222 -13.54 -19.76 2.34
C GLN A 222 -13.22 -20.77 1.23
N LEU A 223 -14.24 -21.43 0.67
CA LEU A 223 -14.05 -22.47 -0.35
C LEU A 223 -13.70 -21.85 -1.71
N ALA A 224 -14.36 -20.75 -2.07
CA ALA A 224 -14.12 -20.07 -3.34
C ALA A 224 -13.00 -19.03 -3.28
N GLY A 225 -12.48 -18.72 -2.09
CA GLY A 225 -11.43 -17.73 -1.89
C GLY A 225 -11.80 -16.33 -2.39
N ARG A 226 -13.08 -15.94 -2.28
CA ARG A 226 -13.60 -14.66 -2.80
C ARG A 226 -14.74 -14.12 -1.94
N PHE A 227 -15.08 -12.84 -2.12
CA PHE A 227 -16.23 -12.25 -1.45
C PHE A 227 -17.54 -12.57 -2.18
N ARG A 228 -18.60 -12.86 -1.43
CA ARG A 228 -19.98 -13.05 -1.92
C ARG A 228 -20.97 -12.26 -1.09
N ALA A 229 -22.14 -11.97 -1.64
CA ALA A 229 -23.22 -11.32 -0.92
C ALA A 229 -24.40 -12.29 -0.72
N PRO A 230 -24.28 -13.31 0.16
CA PRO A 230 -25.32 -14.32 0.34
C PRO A 230 -26.58 -13.78 1.03
N THR A 231 -26.45 -12.68 1.78
CA THR A 231 -27.55 -12.11 2.55
C THR A 231 -27.90 -10.73 2.03
N ILE A 232 -29.18 -10.52 1.72
CA ILE A 232 -29.71 -9.26 1.20
C ILE A 232 -30.88 -8.82 2.08
N ILE A 233 -30.88 -7.56 2.50
CA ILE A 233 -32.03 -6.91 3.15
C ILE A 233 -32.73 -6.04 2.10
N ASN A 234 -33.96 -6.39 1.76
CA ASN A 234 -34.77 -5.61 0.84
C ASN A 234 -35.19 -4.28 1.48
N SER A 235 -35.09 -3.19 0.71
CA SER A 235 -35.20 -1.82 1.17
C SER A 235 -35.68 -0.89 0.03
N SER A 236 -36.02 0.35 0.35
CA SER A 236 -36.57 1.30 -0.63
C SER A 236 -35.64 2.51 -0.80
N SER A 237 -34.61 2.32 -1.63
CA SER A 237 -33.54 3.30 -1.86
C SER A 237 -32.69 3.56 -0.61
N PRO A 238 -31.93 2.55 -0.13
CA PRO A 238 -31.04 2.69 1.02
C PRO A 238 -29.86 3.60 0.67
N VAL A 239 -29.54 4.53 1.58
CA VAL A 239 -28.35 5.38 1.48
C VAL A 239 -27.20 4.89 2.36
N ALA A 240 -27.52 4.25 3.49
CA ALA A 240 -26.55 3.68 4.40
C ALA A 240 -27.10 2.40 5.02
N CYS A 241 -26.24 1.40 5.13
CA CYS A 241 -26.50 0.13 5.80
C CYS A 241 -25.43 -0.03 6.87
N HIS A 242 -25.70 0.48 8.08
CA HIS A 242 -24.71 0.59 9.14
C HIS A 242 -24.79 -0.62 10.08
N PRO A 243 -23.82 -1.54 10.06
CA PRO A 243 -23.84 -2.74 10.88
C PRO A 243 -23.39 -2.45 12.32
N LEU A 244 -24.01 -3.14 13.28
CA LEU A 244 -23.83 -2.96 14.71
C LEU A 244 -23.83 -4.33 15.42
N PRO A 245 -22.66 -4.93 15.64
CA PRO A 245 -22.53 -6.16 16.41
C PRO A 245 -22.92 -5.92 17.88
N LEU A 246 -23.94 -6.63 18.38
CA LEU A 246 -24.47 -6.49 19.74
C LEU A 246 -24.90 -7.85 20.30
N GLY A 247 -24.24 -8.31 21.37
CA GLY A 247 -24.64 -9.49 22.14
C GLY A 247 -24.85 -10.74 21.27
N GLY A 248 -23.89 -11.05 20.39
CA GLY A 248 -23.98 -12.19 19.46
C GLY A 248 -24.98 -12.04 18.32
N SER A 249 -25.70 -10.91 18.24
CA SER A 249 -26.57 -10.55 17.11
C SER A 249 -25.92 -9.46 16.27
N LEU A 250 -26.27 -9.39 14.99
CA LEU A 250 -25.94 -8.27 14.12
C LEU A 250 -27.18 -7.40 13.93
N LEU A 251 -27.13 -6.15 14.38
CA LEU A 251 -28.11 -5.16 13.94
C LEU A 251 -27.60 -4.47 12.67
N VAL A 252 -28.49 -4.10 11.77
CA VAL A 252 -28.17 -3.25 10.62
C VAL A 252 -29.15 -2.10 10.58
N VAL A 253 -28.65 -0.88 10.71
CA VAL A 253 -29.43 0.34 10.54
C VAL A 253 -29.50 0.66 9.06
N VAL A 254 -30.68 0.54 8.49
CA VAL A 254 -30.98 0.84 7.09
C VAL A 254 -31.62 2.22 7.01
N ALA A 255 -30.81 3.21 6.66
CA ALA A 255 -31.29 4.55 6.35
C ALA A 255 -31.71 4.61 4.89
N GLN A 256 -32.96 4.99 4.61
CA GLN A 256 -33.51 4.96 3.25
C GLN A 256 -34.37 6.19 2.94
N LEU A 257 -34.41 6.58 1.66
CA LEU A 257 -35.08 7.81 1.20
C LEU A 257 -36.60 7.64 1.03
N ARG A 258 -37.08 6.40 0.93
CA ARG A 258 -38.50 6.07 0.79
C ARG A 258 -38.87 5.00 1.82
N GLY A 259 -40.10 5.02 2.34
CA GLY A 259 -40.59 3.98 3.25
C GLY A 259 -40.06 4.03 4.69
N GLY A 260 -39.40 5.13 5.10
CA GLY A 260 -38.86 5.35 6.45
C GLY A 260 -37.62 4.49 6.76
N SER A 261 -36.79 4.89 7.71
CA SER A 261 -35.58 4.13 8.10
C SER A 261 -35.93 2.99 9.06
N TRP A 262 -35.16 1.90 9.02
CA TRP A 262 -35.43 0.69 9.82
C TRP A 262 -34.15 0.11 10.43
N VAL A 263 -34.29 -0.53 11.59
CA VAL A 263 -33.29 -1.40 12.19
C VAL A 263 -33.70 -2.83 11.91
N TRP A 264 -32.78 -3.61 11.36
CA TRP A 264 -32.91 -5.03 11.12
C TRP A 264 -32.02 -5.79 12.09
N ARG A 265 -32.41 -7.02 12.44
CA ARG A 265 -31.67 -7.89 13.36
C ARG A 265 -31.47 -9.25 12.73
N ARG A 266 -30.24 -9.76 12.82
CA ARG A 266 -29.90 -11.16 12.56
C ARG A 266 -29.37 -11.77 13.85
N SER A 267 -29.99 -12.86 14.27
CA SER A 267 -29.51 -13.69 15.37
C SER A 267 -28.90 -14.95 14.77
N GLY A 268 -27.59 -15.15 14.97
CA GLY A 268 -26.84 -16.26 14.36
C GLY A 268 -25.70 -15.80 13.44
N GLY A 269 -25.07 -16.78 12.79
CA GLY A 269 -23.90 -16.60 11.93
C GLY A 269 -24.20 -16.16 10.49
N PRO A 270 -23.18 -16.22 9.61
CA PRO A 270 -23.30 -16.00 8.17
C PRO A 270 -24.52 -16.71 7.55
N GLY A 271 -25.23 -16.03 6.64
CA GLY A 271 -26.41 -16.58 5.96
C GLY A 271 -27.72 -16.64 6.77
N ALA A 272 -27.71 -16.40 8.09
CA ALA A 272 -28.96 -16.35 8.87
C ALA A 272 -29.86 -15.17 8.44
N THR A 273 -31.18 -15.37 8.55
CA THR A 273 -32.17 -14.40 8.06
C THR A 273 -32.23 -13.13 8.92
N PHE A 274 -32.41 -11.98 8.27
CA PHE A 274 -32.71 -10.73 8.96
C PHE A 274 -34.21 -10.58 9.21
N VAL A 275 -34.56 -10.17 10.43
CA VAL A 275 -35.91 -9.77 10.80
C VAL A 275 -35.96 -8.26 11.04
N ARG A 276 -37.07 -7.64 10.66
CA ARG A 276 -37.31 -6.22 10.92
C ARG A 276 -37.50 -6.04 12.43
N HIS A 277 -36.66 -5.20 13.04
CA HIS A 277 -36.58 -5.07 14.50
C HIS A 277 -37.24 -3.79 15.01
N GLN A 278 -36.99 -2.65 14.36
CA GLN A 278 -37.51 -1.35 14.83
C GLN A 278 -37.63 -0.34 13.69
N SER A 279 -38.68 0.48 13.68
CA SER A 279 -38.73 1.69 12.84
C SER A 279 -37.88 2.80 13.46
N LEU A 280 -37.06 3.48 12.66
CA LEU A 280 -36.14 4.50 13.14
C LEU A 280 -36.58 5.90 12.70
N GLY A 281 -36.79 6.78 13.67
CA GLY A 281 -36.98 8.22 13.43
C GLY A 281 -38.31 8.58 12.74
N ALA A 282 -39.37 7.80 12.97
CA ALA A 282 -40.71 8.08 12.45
C ALA A 282 -41.11 9.56 12.68
N GLY A 283 -41.40 10.27 11.58
CA GLY A 283 -41.78 11.69 11.59
C GLY A 283 -40.63 12.71 11.76
N ARG A 284 -39.42 12.27 12.12
CA ARG A 284 -38.25 13.15 12.38
C ARG A 284 -37.24 13.12 11.24
N LEU A 285 -37.01 11.94 10.68
CA LEU A 285 -36.10 11.73 9.55
C LEU A 285 -36.92 11.74 8.25
N ARG A 286 -36.55 12.60 7.32
CA ARG A 286 -37.16 12.72 5.98
C ARG A 286 -36.19 12.37 4.86
N ARG A 287 -34.95 12.88 4.91
CA ARG A 287 -33.90 12.54 3.93
C ARG A 287 -32.61 12.18 4.64
N PRO A 288 -32.56 11.00 5.29
CA PRO A 288 -31.34 10.54 5.92
C PRO A 288 -30.23 10.46 4.87
N HIS A 289 -29.01 10.80 5.26
CA HIS A 289 -27.88 10.92 4.33
C HIS A 289 -26.64 10.15 4.82
N ALA A 290 -26.34 10.21 6.11
CA ALA A 290 -25.25 9.48 6.73
C ALA A 290 -25.69 8.92 8.09
N VAL A 291 -25.08 7.80 8.47
CA VAL A 291 -25.27 7.16 9.77
C VAL A 291 -23.90 7.04 10.42
N ALA A 292 -23.82 7.33 11.72
CA ALA A 292 -22.61 7.19 12.50
C ALA A 292 -22.93 6.65 13.89
N THR A 293 -21.99 5.97 14.52
CA THR A 293 -22.20 5.34 15.83
C THR A 293 -21.02 5.60 16.75
N ALA A 294 -21.26 5.75 18.04
CA ALA A 294 -20.22 5.93 19.04
C ALA A 294 -20.60 5.31 20.38
N ARG A 295 -19.60 4.87 21.14
CA ARG A 295 -19.75 4.49 22.54
C ARG A 295 -19.28 5.65 23.41
N LEU A 296 -20.20 6.28 24.15
CA LEU A 296 -19.92 7.43 25.01
C LEU A 296 -20.40 7.14 26.42
N GLY A 297 -19.52 7.23 27.42
CA GLY A 297 -19.86 6.99 28.82
C GLY A 297 -20.57 5.65 29.06
N GLY A 298 -20.10 4.57 28.41
CA GLY A 298 -20.69 3.23 28.52
C GLY A 298 -21.98 3.00 27.71
N HIS A 299 -22.53 4.03 27.07
CA HIS A 299 -23.75 3.92 26.26
C HIS A 299 -23.43 3.95 24.76
N LEU A 300 -24.22 3.20 23.98
CA LEU A 300 -24.16 3.24 22.53
C LEU A 300 -25.11 4.31 21.99
N TYR A 301 -24.57 5.19 21.15
CA TYR A 301 -25.30 6.23 20.43
C TYR A 301 -25.24 6.00 18.92
N LEU A 302 -26.31 6.40 18.26
CA LEU A 302 -26.49 6.35 16.81
C LEU A 302 -26.89 7.75 16.33
N GLY A 303 -26.11 8.36 15.46
CA GLY A 303 -26.45 9.62 14.79
C GLY A 303 -26.95 9.34 13.39
N VAL A 304 -28.02 10.02 12.98
CA VAL A 304 -28.48 10.04 11.58
C VAL A 304 -28.51 11.49 11.10
N ALA A 305 -27.72 11.80 10.07
CA ALA A 305 -27.72 13.08 9.38
C ALA A 305 -28.96 13.19 8.49
N ASP A 306 -29.70 14.29 8.56
CA ASP A 306 -30.80 14.58 7.63
C ASP A 306 -30.44 15.76 6.72
N SER A 307 -30.47 15.49 5.42
CA SER A 307 -30.12 16.46 4.37
C SER A 307 -31.29 17.35 3.95
N SER A 308 -32.49 17.14 4.51
CA SER A 308 -33.67 17.96 4.25
C SER A 308 -33.89 19.02 5.33
N LYS A 309 -34.43 20.17 4.92
CA LYS A 309 -34.84 21.21 5.87
C LYS A 309 -36.03 20.81 6.76
N GLY A 310 -36.89 19.91 6.29
CA GLY A 310 -38.10 19.46 6.99
C GLY A 310 -37.89 18.24 7.90
N GLY A 311 -36.73 17.59 7.80
CA GLY A 311 -36.25 16.61 8.77
C GLY A 311 -35.26 17.26 9.73
N THR A 312 -34.80 16.53 10.74
CA THR A 312 -33.78 17.03 11.66
C THR A 312 -32.83 15.91 12.05
N SER A 313 -31.53 16.17 11.89
CA SER A 313 -30.48 15.24 12.31
C SER A 313 -30.67 14.87 13.78
N THR A 314 -30.69 13.58 14.07
CA THR A 314 -31.10 13.07 15.38
C THR A 314 -30.05 12.09 15.91
N VAL A 315 -29.68 12.28 17.17
CA VAL A 315 -28.91 11.34 17.97
C VAL A 315 -29.88 10.46 18.74
N PHE A 316 -29.73 9.15 18.61
CA PHE A 316 -30.48 8.12 19.31
C PHE A 316 -29.56 7.41 20.31
N ARG A 317 -30.14 6.91 21.39
CA ARG A 317 -29.44 6.12 22.41
C ARG A 317 -30.00 4.70 22.44
N TRP A 318 -29.11 3.72 22.58
CA TRP A 318 -29.49 2.33 22.77
C TRP A 318 -30.09 2.13 24.17
N GLY A 319 -31.36 1.73 24.22
CA GLY A 319 -32.11 1.45 25.45
C GLY A 319 -32.21 -0.03 25.80
N GLY A 320 -31.27 -0.87 25.37
CA GLY A 320 -31.27 -2.32 25.63
C GLY A 320 -32.11 -3.16 24.66
N ARG A 321 -33.24 -2.62 24.16
CA ARG A 321 -34.10 -3.28 23.17
C ARG A 321 -34.16 -2.57 21.82
N GLY A 322 -33.67 -1.35 21.71
CA GLY A 322 -33.81 -0.52 20.51
C GLY A 322 -33.12 0.83 20.66
N PHE A 323 -33.14 1.61 19.59
CA PHE A 323 -32.64 2.98 19.53
C PHE A 323 -33.78 3.98 19.75
N TYR A 324 -33.66 4.83 20.75
CA TYR A 324 -34.67 5.84 21.08
C TYR A 324 -34.09 7.25 20.92
N PRO A 325 -34.88 8.24 20.46
CA PRO A 325 -34.39 9.61 20.32
C PRO A 325 -33.80 10.12 21.64
N HIS A 326 -32.55 10.59 21.60
CA HIS A 326 -31.84 11.17 22.72
C HIS A 326 -31.76 12.69 22.58
N GLN A 327 -31.43 13.15 21.38
CA GLN A 327 -31.30 14.57 21.08
C GLN A 327 -31.54 14.85 19.60
N THR A 328 -32.31 15.88 19.28
CA THR A 328 -32.34 16.48 17.94
C THR A 328 -31.30 17.60 17.85
N LEU A 329 -30.53 17.61 16.76
CA LEU A 329 -29.58 18.68 16.46
C LEU A 329 -30.33 19.90 15.86
N ARG A 330 -29.60 20.88 15.30
CA ARG A 330 -30.20 22.12 14.79
C ARG A 330 -31.22 21.84 13.67
N ALA A 331 -32.43 22.35 13.85
CA ALA A 331 -33.48 22.32 12.82
C ALA A 331 -33.10 23.19 11.60
N TRP A 332 -33.75 22.96 10.46
CA TRP A 332 -33.60 23.75 9.23
C TRP A 332 -32.21 23.72 8.58
N HIS A 333 -31.38 22.74 8.94
CA HIS A 333 -30.08 22.49 8.33
C HIS A 333 -30.18 21.33 7.33
N ARG A 334 -29.23 21.29 6.38
CA ARG A 334 -29.10 20.22 5.38
C ARG A 334 -27.84 19.45 5.68
N ASP A 335 -27.87 18.66 6.74
CA ASP A 335 -26.69 17.97 7.24
C ASP A 335 -26.35 16.78 6.34
N THR A 336 -25.10 16.71 5.93
CA THR A 336 -24.56 15.70 5.02
C THR A 336 -23.77 14.64 5.77
N HIS A 337 -23.17 14.97 6.92
CA HIS A 337 -22.38 14.02 7.69
C HIS A 337 -22.39 14.31 9.19
N LEU A 338 -22.26 13.25 9.98
CA LEU A 338 -22.05 13.28 11.42
C LEU A 338 -20.81 12.46 11.74
N GLU A 339 -19.86 13.03 12.47
CA GLU A 339 -18.64 12.34 12.90
C GLU A 339 -18.48 12.48 14.40
N PHE A 340 -18.65 11.37 15.12
CA PHE A 340 -18.37 11.30 16.55
C PHE A 340 -16.87 11.15 16.78
N LEU A 341 -16.33 11.87 17.75
CA LEU A 341 -14.92 11.86 18.12
C LEU A 341 -14.75 12.27 19.58
N GLU A 342 -13.52 12.29 20.07
CA GLU A 342 -13.20 12.86 21.38
C GLU A 342 -12.14 13.94 21.23
N LEU A 343 -12.36 15.09 21.86
CA LEU A 343 -11.46 16.24 21.86
C LEU A 343 -11.09 16.59 23.30
N GLY A 344 -9.80 16.55 23.62
CA GLY A 344 -9.32 16.78 24.98
C GLY A 344 -9.93 15.83 26.01
N GLY A 345 -10.09 14.56 25.66
CA GLY A 345 -10.70 13.53 26.52
C GLY A 345 -12.22 13.66 26.72
N ARG A 346 -12.89 14.58 26.03
CA ARG A 346 -14.35 14.76 26.11
C ARG A 346 -15.01 14.39 24.79
N PRO A 347 -16.18 13.72 24.81
CA PRO A 347 -16.94 13.46 23.61
C PRO A 347 -17.29 14.74 22.85
N ALA A 348 -17.18 14.67 21.52
CA ALA A 348 -17.51 15.74 20.60
C ALA A 348 -18.19 15.15 19.36
N LEU A 349 -18.86 16.03 18.61
CA LEU A 349 -19.53 15.68 17.37
C LEU A 349 -19.25 16.77 16.34
N VAL A 350 -18.73 16.39 15.18
CA VAL A 350 -18.59 17.29 14.02
C VAL A 350 -19.78 17.04 13.09
N VAL A 351 -20.46 18.13 12.72
CA VAL A 351 -21.58 18.09 11.77
C VAL A 351 -21.19 18.88 10.53
N CYS A 352 -21.30 18.23 9.37
CA CYS A 352 -21.14 18.86 8.06
C CYS A 352 -22.51 19.14 7.46
N SER A 353 -22.68 20.29 6.84
CA SER A 353 -23.93 20.70 6.20
C SER A 353 -23.62 21.45 4.90
N GLY A 354 -24.47 21.31 3.88
CA GLY A 354 -24.30 22.02 2.61
C GLY A 354 -24.42 23.56 2.77
N ALA A 355 -23.65 24.33 1.99
CA ALA A 355 -23.62 25.79 2.01
C ALA A 355 -23.15 26.42 3.34
N ARG A 356 -22.47 25.65 4.21
CA ARG A 356 -22.08 26.08 5.57
C ARG A 356 -20.71 25.54 5.96
N ARG A 357 -20.13 26.16 7.00
CA ARG A 357 -18.92 25.65 7.68
C ARG A 357 -19.30 24.49 8.62
N PRO A 358 -18.43 23.46 8.77
CA PRO A 358 -18.65 22.41 9.75
C PRO A 358 -18.80 22.96 11.16
N LEU A 359 -19.69 22.38 11.95
CA LEU A 359 -19.94 22.77 13.34
C LEU A 359 -19.44 21.69 14.30
N VAL A 360 -18.62 22.09 15.26
CA VAL A 360 -18.17 21.27 16.38
C VAL A 360 -19.16 21.44 17.53
N TYR A 361 -19.68 20.32 18.02
CA TYR A 361 -20.46 20.22 19.24
C TYR A 361 -19.59 19.62 20.35
N ARG A 362 -19.77 20.08 21.58
CA ARG A 362 -19.17 19.50 22.78
C ARG A 362 -20.24 18.81 23.62
N TRP A 363 -19.85 17.70 24.22
CA TRP A 363 -20.71 17.02 25.18
C TRP A 363 -20.72 17.75 26.52
N SER A 364 -21.90 18.18 26.96
CA SER A 364 -22.13 18.85 28.24
C SER A 364 -23.52 18.50 28.76
N GLY A 365 -23.63 18.15 30.04
CA GLY A 365 -24.94 17.83 30.65
C GLY A 365 -25.68 16.66 29.98
N GLY A 366 -24.96 15.70 29.40
CA GLY A 366 -25.57 14.55 28.72
C GLY A 366 -26.09 14.83 27.31
N VAL A 367 -25.81 15.99 26.73
CA VAL A 367 -26.22 16.38 25.38
C VAL A 367 -25.06 17.05 24.62
N PHE A 368 -25.17 17.12 23.30
CA PHE A 368 -24.25 17.85 22.43
C PHE A 368 -24.67 19.31 22.28
N THR A 369 -23.87 20.25 22.77
CA THR A 369 -24.11 21.69 22.61
C THR A 369 -23.18 22.27 21.54
N PRO A 370 -23.66 23.18 20.66
CA PRO A 370 -22.80 23.86 19.70
C PRO A 370 -21.64 24.56 20.41
N HIS A 371 -20.42 24.40 19.91
CA HIS A 371 -19.23 24.99 20.50
C HIS A 371 -18.57 26.03 19.58
N THR A 372 -18.12 25.60 18.41
CA THR A 372 -17.43 26.45 17.44
C THR A 372 -17.53 25.86 16.04
N ASP A 373 -17.48 26.69 15.02
CA ASP A 373 -17.34 26.25 13.64
C ASP A 373 -15.87 26.06 13.23
N ILE A 374 -15.64 25.25 12.20
CA ILE A 374 -14.30 25.06 11.62
C ILE A 374 -14.09 26.17 10.57
N PRO A 375 -13.18 27.14 10.80
CA PRO A 375 -13.05 28.30 9.93
C PRO A 375 -12.34 27.96 8.61
N HIS A 376 -12.49 28.82 7.60
CA HIS A 376 -11.80 28.75 6.30
C HIS A 376 -12.05 27.48 5.46
N VAL A 377 -13.14 26.75 5.73
CA VAL A 377 -13.55 25.56 4.96
C VAL A 377 -15.08 25.52 4.80
N PRO A 378 -15.67 26.35 3.92
CA PRO A 378 -17.09 26.23 3.58
C PRO A 378 -17.33 24.99 2.71
N ASP A 379 -18.59 24.53 2.66
CA ASP A 379 -19.04 23.47 1.74
C ASP A 379 -18.32 22.12 1.91
N VAL A 380 -17.99 21.79 3.15
CA VAL A 380 -17.48 20.47 3.49
C VAL A 380 -18.62 19.47 3.43
N TYR A 381 -18.46 18.46 2.58
CA TYR A 381 -19.42 17.37 2.39
C TYR A 381 -19.39 16.38 3.55
N ALA A 382 -18.21 15.97 3.99
CA ALA A 382 -18.02 15.01 5.08
C ALA A 382 -16.72 15.27 5.83
N ALA A 383 -16.66 14.82 7.08
CA ALA A 383 -15.48 14.86 7.92
C ALA A 383 -15.22 13.45 8.48
N LYS A 384 -13.97 12.98 8.41
CA LYS A 384 -13.53 11.73 9.04
C LYS A 384 -12.32 11.98 9.90
N HIS A 385 -12.31 11.44 11.12
CA HIS A 385 -11.20 11.67 12.04
C HIS A 385 -10.20 10.51 12.07
N PHE A 386 -8.96 10.83 12.46
CA PHE A 386 -7.97 9.83 12.87
C PHE A 386 -7.14 10.36 14.03
N ARG A 387 -6.45 9.45 14.74
CA ARG A 387 -5.55 9.78 15.86
C ARG A 387 -4.12 9.44 15.51
N LEU A 388 -3.21 10.37 15.76
CA LEU A 388 -1.78 10.19 15.55
C LEU A 388 -1.02 10.88 16.68
N ARG A 389 -0.15 10.13 17.38
CA ARG A 389 0.69 10.62 18.49
C ARG A 389 -0.08 11.45 19.54
N GLY A 390 -1.27 10.99 19.93
CA GLY A 390 -2.12 11.68 20.91
C GLY A 390 -2.92 12.87 20.36
N HIS A 391 -2.65 13.32 19.14
CA HIS A 391 -3.41 14.37 18.47
C HIS A 391 -4.58 13.80 17.66
N VAL A 392 -5.61 14.63 17.48
CA VAL A 392 -6.79 14.32 16.68
C VAL A 392 -6.74 15.13 15.39
N PHE A 393 -6.95 14.45 14.28
CA PHE A 393 -6.97 15.05 12.95
C PHE A 393 -8.32 14.84 12.27
N LEU A 394 -8.64 15.71 11.32
CA LEU A 394 -9.80 15.59 10.44
C LEU A 394 -9.38 15.62 8.98
N CYS A 395 -9.91 14.68 8.21
CA CYS A 395 -9.99 14.72 6.76
C CYS A 395 -11.34 15.36 6.37
N LEU A 396 -11.30 16.58 5.83
CA LEU A 396 -12.47 17.31 5.36
C LEU A 396 -12.62 17.13 3.85
N THR A 397 -13.72 16.49 3.45
CA THR A 397 -14.04 16.20 2.05
C THR A 397 -14.79 17.38 1.44
N ARG A 398 -14.38 17.81 0.24
CA ARG A 398 -15.11 18.79 -0.59
C ARG A 398 -15.26 18.25 -2.00
N PHE A 399 -16.38 18.57 -2.65
CA PHE A 399 -16.63 18.11 -4.02
C PHE A 399 -15.64 18.72 -5.03
N LEU A 400 -15.44 20.03 -4.97
CA LEU A 400 -14.48 20.78 -5.78
C LEU A 400 -13.64 21.71 -4.89
N GLY A 401 -12.48 22.14 -5.41
CA GLY A 401 -11.48 22.89 -4.65
C GLY A 401 -10.56 21.96 -3.88
N ASP A 402 -10.18 22.32 -2.66
CA ASP A 402 -9.23 21.55 -1.86
C ASP A 402 -9.89 20.84 -0.68
N ALA A 403 -9.76 19.52 -0.65
CA ALA A 403 -9.95 18.75 0.58
C ALA A 403 -8.85 19.11 1.58
N LYS A 404 -9.13 19.03 2.88
CA LYS A 404 -8.20 19.51 3.91
C LYS A 404 -7.90 18.45 4.95
N VAL A 405 -6.65 18.41 5.40
CA VAL A 405 -6.24 17.74 6.62
C VAL A 405 -6.07 18.79 7.70
N MET A 406 -6.78 18.63 8.81
CA MET A 406 -6.76 19.57 9.93
C MET A 406 -6.31 18.85 11.21
N ARG A 407 -5.60 19.54 12.11
CA ARG A 407 -5.19 19.06 13.44
C ARG A 407 -5.89 19.85 14.54
N TRP A 408 -6.33 19.17 15.59
CA TRP A 408 -6.88 19.81 16.78
C TRP A 408 -5.76 20.39 17.65
N GLU A 409 -5.85 21.69 17.97
CA GLU A 409 -4.85 22.42 18.79
C GLU A 409 -5.42 22.86 20.15
N GLY A 410 -6.37 22.11 20.69
CA GLY A 410 -6.94 22.34 22.03
C GLY A 410 -8.22 23.19 22.02
N SER A 411 -8.28 24.25 21.20
CA SER A 411 -9.47 25.11 21.07
C SER A 411 -10.14 25.04 19.70
N MET A 412 -9.37 24.79 18.64
CA MET A 412 -9.85 24.76 17.27
C MET A 412 -9.03 23.82 16.39
N PHE A 413 -9.57 23.52 15.21
CA PHE A 413 -8.84 22.81 14.16
C PHE A 413 -8.01 23.80 13.32
N ARG A 414 -6.74 23.46 13.10
CA ARG A 414 -5.82 24.18 12.20
C ARG A 414 -5.45 23.31 11.02
N GLU A 415 -5.23 23.95 9.88
CA GLU A 415 -4.86 23.26 8.64
C GLU A 415 -3.43 22.75 8.68
N ILE A 416 -3.22 21.53 8.20
CA ILE A 416 -1.91 20.88 8.04
C ILE A 416 -1.54 20.75 6.57
N GLN A 417 -2.53 20.40 5.73
CA GLN A 417 -2.31 20.15 4.31
C GLN A 417 -3.60 20.32 3.52
N GLN A 418 -3.45 20.78 2.28
CA GLN A 418 -4.51 20.82 1.27
C GLN A 418 -4.25 19.76 0.21
N VAL A 419 -5.33 19.15 -0.29
CA VAL A 419 -5.28 18.09 -1.28
C VAL A 419 -6.35 18.36 -2.34
N PRO A 420 -5.96 18.56 -3.62
CA PRO A 420 -6.94 18.90 -4.67
C PRO A 420 -8.03 17.85 -4.82
N ALA A 421 -9.29 18.26 -4.68
CA ALA A 421 -10.47 17.43 -4.86
C ALA A 421 -11.06 17.61 -6.27
N ARG A 422 -11.27 16.50 -6.97
CA ARG A 422 -11.79 16.49 -8.36
C ARG A 422 -13.10 15.69 -8.40
N GLY A 423 -14.17 16.33 -7.94
CA GLY A 423 -15.46 15.65 -7.75
C GLY A 423 -15.40 14.67 -6.57
N SER A 424 -14.79 15.06 -5.46
CA SER A 424 -14.54 14.14 -4.33
C SER A 424 -15.75 14.01 -3.40
N MET A 425 -16.13 12.78 -3.10
CA MET A 425 -17.22 12.44 -2.18
C MET A 425 -16.74 11.66 -0.95
N ILE A 426 -15.44 11.34 -0.88
CA ILE A 426 -14.86 10.58 0.23
C ILE A 426 -13.38 10.94 0.43
N PHE A 427 -13.01 11.22 1.67
CA PHE A 427 -11.62 11.38 2.12
C PHE A 427 -11.42 10.58 3.40
N GLN A 428 -11.03 9.31 3.24
CA GLN A 428 -11.15 8.29 4.27
C GLN A 428 -9.78 7.93 4.86
N PRO A 429 -9.50 8.25 6.13
CA PRO A 429 -8.38 7.66 6.85
C PRO A 429 -8.71 6.20 7.23
N LEU A 430 -7.73 5.30 7.10
CA LEU A 430 -7.89 3.89 7.48
C LEU A 430 -6.55 3.25 7.85
N THR A 431 -6.63 2.12 8.55
CA THR A 431 -5.48 1.25 8.80
C THR A 431 -5.68 -0.05 8.05
N LEU A 432 -4.67 -0.48 7.30
CA LEU A 432 -4.69 -1.71 6.51
C LEU A 432 -3.31 -2.38 6.57
N SER A 433 -3.27 -3.65 6.97
CA SER A 433 -2.02 -4.40 7.16
C SER A 433 -0.99 -3.68 8.06
N GLY A 434 -1.46 -3.02 9.13
CA GLY A 434 -0.60 -2.23 10.03
C GLY A 434 -0.17 -0.86 9.49
N HIS A 435 -0.34 -0.59 8.20
CA HIS A 435 -0.06 0.71 7.59
C HIS A 435 -1.25 1.65 7.74
N ARG A 436 -0.95 2.95 7.94
CA ARG A 436 -1.96 4.01 8.00
C ARG A 436 -2.03 4.72 6.67
N TYR A 437 -3.22 4.75 6.09
CA TYR A 437 -3.48 5.39 4.82
C TYR A 437 -4.57 6.45 4.96
N VAL A 438 -4.58 7.38 4.01
CA VAL A 438 -5.72 8.25 3.73
C VAL A 438 -6.03 8.14 2.25
N LEU A 439 -7.28 7.89 1.90
CA LEU A 439 -7.72 7.71 0.51
C LEU A 439 -8.68 8.84 0.11
N LEU A 440 -8.32 9.56 -0.94
CA LEU A 440 -9.18 10.58 -1.55
C LEU A 440 -9.81 10.03 -2.83
N GLY A 441 -11.12 9.80 -2.78
CA GLY A 441 -11.88 9.36 -3.95
C GLY A 441 -12.20 10.53 -4.87
N ASN A 442 -12.10 10.35 -6.19
CA ASN A 442 -12.41 11.39 -7.17
C ASN A 442 -13.33 10.84 -8.27
N ASP A 443 -14.33 11.63 -8.66
CA ASP A 443 -15.23 11.29 -9.78
C ASP A 443 -14.65 11.74 -11.13
N PHE A 444 -13.79 12.77 -11.15
CA PHE A 444 -13.23 13.38 -12.38
C PHE A 444 -11.72 13.16 -12.57
N ALA A 445 -11.10 12.35 -11.71
CA ALA A 445 -9.69 11.98 -11.76
C ALA A 445 -9.50 10.62 -11.09
N LEU A 446 -8.29 10.07 -11.13
CA LEU A 446 -7.97 8.86 -10.37
C LEU A 446 -8.10 9.12 -8.86
N SER A 447 -8.52 8.09 -8.13
CA SER A 447 -8.56 8.14 -6.67
C SER A 447 -7.13 8.03 -6.14
N ARG A 448 -6.78 8.83 -5.13
CA ARG A 448 -5.39 8.90 -4.63
C ARG A 448 -5.25 8.23 -3.28
N VAL A 449 -4.21 7.42 -3.13
CA VAL A 449 -3.84 6.74 -1.89
C VAL A 449 -2.61 7.42 -1.32
N PHE A 450 -2.74 7.86 -0.07
CA PHE A 450 -1.66 8.49 0.66
C PHE A 450 -1.23 7.64 1.84
N ARG A 451 0.07 7.50 2.05
CA ARG A 451 0.62 7.05 3.33
C ARG A 451 0.56 8.21 4.31
N LEU A 452 0.16 7.92 5.55
CA LEU A 452 0.17 8.90 6.62
C LEU A 452 1.58 8.98 7.23
N GLY A 453 2.23 10.14 7.04
CA GLY A 453 3.53 10.44 7.62
C GLY A 453 3.48 10.68 9.14
N PRO A 454 4.66 10.77 9.80
CA PRO A 454 4.77 10.86 11.26
C PRO A 454 4.13 12.10 11.87
N GLU A 455 4.07 13.22 11.13
CA GLU A 455 3.49 14.50 11.56
C GLU A 455 2.05 14.71 11.06
N GLY A 456 1.45 13.71 10.42
CA GLY A 456 0.10 13.81 9.85
C GLY A 456 0.04 14.37 8.43
N HIS A 457 1.18 14.64 7.80
CA HIS A 457 1.26 14.94 6.36
C HIS A 457 0.97 13.68 5.53
N LEU A 458 0.35 13.89 4.37
CA LEU A 458 0.00 12.83 3.43
C LEU A 458 1.04 12.74 2.31
N GLU A 459 1.63 11.56 2.16
CA GLU A 459 2.61 11.22 1.14
C GLU A 459 1.92 10.40 0.04
N PRO A 460 1.86 10.87 -1.22
CA PRO A 460 1.25 10.10 -2.31
C PRO A 460 1.97 8.77 -2.53
N THR A 461 1.23 7.67 -2.67
CA THR A 461 1.82 6.32 -2.84
C THR A 461 1.30 5.55 -4.03
N GLN A 462 0.01 5.70 -4.36
CA GLN A 462 -0.63 4.96 -5.43
C GLN A 462 -1.88 5.71 -5.92
N GLU A 463 -2.27 5.46 -7.16
CA GLU A 463 -3.56 5.87 -7.72
C GLU A 463 -4.44 4.65 -8.01
N LEU A 464 -5.74 4.76 -7.75
CA LEU A 464 -6.73 3.69 -7.94
C LEU A 464 -7.75 4.09 -9.00
N LEU A 465 -8.02 3.14 -9.90
CA LEU A 465 -9.10 3.23 -10.87
C LEU A 465 -10.41 2.71 -10.26
N VAL A 466 -11.11 3.57 -9.53
CA VAL A 466 -12.47 3.30 -9.00
C VAL A 466 -13.43 4.31 -9.61
N PRO A 467 -14.45 3.89 -10.37
CA PRO A 467 -15.40 4.83 -10.96
C PRO A 467 -16.33 5.37 -9.87
N THR A 468 -16.38 6.68 -9.68
CA THR A 468 -17.28 7.39 -8.74
C THR A 468 -17.29 6.83 -7.31
N PRO A 469 -16.16 6.85 -6.59
CA PRO A 469 -16.01 6.24 -5.28
C PRO A 469 -16.88 6.90 -4.21
N ARG A 470 -17.44 6.12 -3.28
CA ARG A 470 -18.30 6.65 -2.19
C ARG A 470 -17.88 6.24 -0.79
N ALA A 471 -17.15 5.14 -0.65
CA ALA A 471 -16.60 4.65 0.60
C ALA A 471 -15.38 3.75 0.33
N PHE A 472 -14.45 3.75 1.26
CA PHE A 472 -13.27 2.89 1.28
C PHE A 472 -13.22 2.15 2.61
N VAL A 473 -13.34 0.82 2.59
CA VAL A 473 -13.53 0.02 3.79
C VAL A 473 -12.44 -1.04 3.88
N PRO A 474 -11.57 -1.02 4.92
CA PRO A 474 -10.61 -2.08 5.14
C PRO A 474 -11.30 -3.34 5.68
N VAL A 475 -10.87 -4.50 5.20
CA VAL A 475 -11.34 -5.82 5.64
C VAL A 475 -10.15 -6.75 5.80
N THR A 476 -10.13 -7.56 6.86
CA THR A 476 -9.04 -8.50 7.14
C THR A 476 -9.59 -9.93 7.27
N ILE A 477 -9.11 -10.83 6.43
CA ILE A 477 -9.49 -12.24 6.44
C ILE A 477 -8.22 -13.07 6.67
N GLY A 478 -8.04 -13.55 7.90
CA GLY A 478 -6.79 -14.22 8.29
C GLY A 478 -5.60 -13.28 8.10
N GLN A 479 -4.62 -13.71 7.30
CA GLN A 479 -3.42 -12.91 6.93
C GLN A 479 -3.62 -12.04 5.68
N ARG A 480 -4.81 -12.06 5.07
CA ARG A 480 -5.10 -11.30 3.85
C ARG A 480 -5.84 -10.02 4.21
N HIS A 481 -5.36 -8.91 3.66
CA HIS A 481 -5.94 -7.59 3.88
C HIS A 481 -6.52 -7.07 2.57
N PHE A 482 -7.75 -6.57 2.63
CA PHE A 482 -8.50 -6.10 1.48
C PHE A 482 -9.03 -4.70 1.70
N LEU A 483 -9.24 -3.98 0.61
CA LEU A 483 -9.93 -2.71 0.57
C LEU A 483 -11.15 -2.83 -0.34
N VAL A 484 -12.34 -2.65 0.22
CA VAL A 484 -13.58 -2.53 -0.56
C VAL A 484 -13.81 -1.07 -0.89
N ALA A 485 -13.96 -0.77 -2.18
CA ALA A 485 -14.22 0.57 -2.71
C ALA A 485 -15.61 0.60 -3.37
N SER A 486 -16.58 1.25 -2.72
CA SER A 486 -17.93 1.39 -3.28
C SER A 486 -17.94 2.32 -4.48
N SER A 487 -18.79 2.02 -5.46
CA SER A 487 -18.91 2.77 -6.71
C SER A 487 -20.36 3.17 -6.94
N PHE A 488 -20.64 4.48 -7.02
CA PHE A 488 -22.00 4.97 -7.25
C PHE A 488 -22.51 4.63 -8.65
N LYS A 489 -21.64 4.77 -9.65
CA LYS A 489 -21.87 4.50 -11.06
C LYS A 489 -20.74 3.61 -11.56
N GLY A 490 -20.98 2.30 -11.53
CA GLY A 490 -20.01 1.29 -11.94
C GLY A 490 -20.01 0.08 -11.01
N ALA A 491 -19.02 -0.80 -11.20
CA ALA A 491 -18.81 -1.97 -10.39
C ALA A 491 -18.06 -1.59 -9.09
N THR A 492 -18.57 -2.06 -7.95
CA THR A 492 -17.87 -1.98 -6.66
C THR A 492 -16.58 -2.80 -6.74
N GLN A 493 -15.45 -2.21 -6.40
CA GLN A 493 -14.13 -2.84 -6.54
C GLN A 493 -13.63 -3.36 -5.19
N ILE A 494 -12.88 -4.46 -5.22
CA ILE A 494 -12.11 -4.98 -4.09
C ILE A 494 -10.66 -5.05 -4.51
N TYR A 495 -9.78 -4.47 -3.69
CA TYR A 495 -8.34 -4.55 -3.84
C TYR A 495 -7.77 -5.45 -2.75
N GLN A 496 -6.72 -6.20 -3.06
CA GLN A 496 -5.90 -6.89 -2.09
C GLN A 496 -4.65 -6.07 -1.81
N HIS A 497 -4.33 -5.89 -0.54
CA HIS A 497 -3.06 -5.32 -0.12
C HIS A 497 -1.96 -6.37 -0.24
N MET A 498 -0.88 -6.01 -0.94
CA MET A 498 0.28 -6.86 -1.18
C MET A 498 1.56 -6.10 -0.86
N THR A 499 2.54 -6.80 -0.29
CA THR A 499 3.90 -6.32 -0.16
C THR A 499 4.71 -6.86 -1.33
N ILE A 500 5.32 -5.97 -2.09
CA ILE A 500 6.19 -6.30 -3.22
C ILE A 500 7.62 -6.12 -2.77
N ASP A 501 8.43 -7.14 -3.03
CA ASP A 501 9.88 -7.07 -2.89
C ASP A 501 10.47 -6.46 -4.17
N LEU A 502 11.26 -5.39 -4.01
CA LEU A 502 11.91 -4.67 -5.10
C LEU A 502 13.34 -5.15 -5.36
N GLU A 503 13.80 -6.17 -4.64
CA GLU A 503 15.12 -6.78 -4.82
C GLU A 503 15.15 -7.81 -5.97
N ALA A 504 13.97 -8.27 -6.41
CA ALA A 504 13.79 -9.31 -7.43
C ALA A 504 14.03 -8.85 -8.88
#